data_AF-A0A1Q7EH79-F1
#
_entry.id   AF-A0A1Q7EH79-F1
#
_cell.length_a   1.000
_cell.length_b   1.000
_cell.length_c   1.000
_cell.angle_alpha   90.00
_cell.angle_beta   90.00
_cell.angle_gamma   90.00
#
_symmetry.space_group_name_H-M   'P 1'
#
loop_
_entity.id
_entity.type
_entity.pdbx_description
1 polymer ?
#
loop_
_entity_poly.entity_id
_entity_poly.type
_entity_poly.pdbx_seq_one_letter_code
_entity_poly.pdbx_strand_id
1 'polypeptide(L)'
;MNGSATFSDRAYVVFAGLVVVALMIALAIAEAMGSERTPVAGMDAPWADDVVAVDEALAAKDLTAARWTLQRAYGVALGSRRWEGMIDVGDAAVRIGDVPRARNAYLAAVFRARTQRSLEGALRAAEASAGLGDRPVAEQCLRVAQELGGHDPGALTRVGDLAQRLADRSAAAGMLP
;
A
#
# COMPACT_ATOMS: atom_id res chain seq x y z
N MET A 1 -0.80 53.30 -45.35
CA MET A 1 -0.49 51.92 -44.91
C MET A 1 -0.39 51.92 -43.40
N ASN A 2 -0.89 50.85 -42.78
CA ASN A 2 -0.75 50.42 -41.37
C ASN A 2 -1.88 50.88 -40.42
N GLY A 3 -2.89 50.01 -40.27
CA GLY A 3 -3.92 50.18 -39.24
C GLY A 3 -4.95 49.05 -39.22
N SER A 4 -4.55 47.79 -38.98
CA SER A 4 -5.53 46.71 -38.78
C SER A 4 -4.95 45.44 -38.11
N ALA A 5 -4.15 45.58 -37.04
CA ALA A 5 -3.59 44.41 -36.33
C ALA A 5 -3.78 44.42 -34.79
N THR A 6 -4.61 45.30 -34.24
CA THR A 6 -4.74 45.42 -32.77
C THR A 6 -5.94 44.69 -32.18
N PHE A 7 -6.97 44.39 -32.98
CA PHE A 7 -8.20 43.76 -32.49
C PHE A 7 -8.07 42.22 -32.38
N SER A 8 -7.43 41.60 -33.37
CA SER A 8 -7.20 40.14 -33.38
C SER A 8 -6.28 39.72 -32.23
N ASP A 9 -5.22 40.48 -31.97
CA ASP A 9 -4.21 40.16 -30.96
C ASP A 9 -4.77 40.16 -29.52
N ARG A 10 -5.66 41.12 -29.22
CA ARG A 10 -6.37 41.17 -27.93
C ARG A 10 -7.38 40.05 -27.79
N ALA A 11 -8.06 39.68 -28.88
CA ALA A 11 -8.97 38.53 -28.89
C ALA A 11 -8.22 37.21 -28.67
N TYR A 12 -7.02 37.06 -29.27
CA TYR A 12 -6.15 35.91 -29.05
C TYR A 12 -5.63 35.82 -27.62
N VAL A 13 -5.21 36.92 -27.01
CA VAL A 13 -4.74 36.93 -25.61
C VAL A 13 -5.87 36.58 -24.64
N VAL A 14 -7.08 37.09 -24.87
CA VAL A 14 -8.26 36.75 -24.06
C VAL A 14 -8.64 35.28 -24.24
N PHE A 15 -8.64 34.77 -25.48
CA PHE A 15 -8.94 33.37 -25.77
C PHE A 15 -7.90 32.43 -25.14
N ALA A 16 -6.60 32.73 -25.29
CA ALA A 16 -5.52 31.97 -24.69
C ALA A 16 -5.62 31.96 -23.15
N GLY A 17 -5.95 33.11 -22.55
CA GLY A 17 -6.18 33.22 -21.11
C GLY A 17 -7.34 32.34 -20.64
N LEU A 18 -8.48 32.35 -21.35
CA LEU A 18 -9.64 31.52 -21.04
C LEU A 18 -9.33 30.02 -21.17
N VAL A 19 -8.55 29.61 -22.18
CA VAL A 19 -8.12 28.21 -22.34
C VAL A 19 -7.21 27.76 -21.19
N VAL A 20 -6.27 28.59 -20.76
CA VAL A 20 -5.39 28.27 -19.62
C VAL A 20 -6.19 28.18 -18.32
N VAL A 21 -7.12 29.10 -18.07
CA VAL A 21 -8.00 29.03 -16.89
C VAL A 21 -8.88 27.78 -16.92
N ALA A 22 -9.45 27.43 -18.09
CA ALA A 22 -10.24 26.21 -18.25
C ALA A 22 -9.40 24.94 -18.01
N LEU A 23 -8.14 24.91 -18.48
CA LEU A 23 -7.19 23.82 -18.22
C LEU A 23 -6.83 23.72 -16.73
N MET A 24 -6.61 24.86 -16.05
CA MET A 24 -6.32 24.89 -14.61
C MET A 24 -7.52 24.39 -13.80
N ILE A 25 -8.74 24.78 -14.17
CA ILE A 25 -9.97 24.29 -13.54
C ILE A 25 -10.15 22.79 -13.80
N ALA A 26 -9.94 22.32 -15.04
CA ALA A 26 -10.03 20.90 -15.37
C ALA A 26 -9.01 20.06 -14.59
N LEU A 27 -7.79 20.58 -14.39
CA LEU A 27 -6.76 19.91 -13.60
C LEU A 27 -7.12 19.86 -12.11
N ALA A 28 -7.63 20.97 -11.54
CA ALA A 28 -8.10 21.01 -10.16
C ALA A 28 -9.29 20.07 -9.92
N ILE A 29 -10.19 19.93 -10.89
CA ILE A 29 -11.30 18.96 -10.82
C ILE A 29 -10.76 17.53 -10.96
N ALA A 30 -9.77 17.28 -11.82
CA ALA A 30 -9.14 15.97 -11.94
C ALA A 30 -8.44 15.53 -10.63
N GLU A 31 -7.82 16.47 -9.90
CA GLU A 31 -7.25 16.22 -8.57
C GLU A 31 -8.33 15.99 -7.51
N ALA A 32 -9.44 16.74 -7.55
CA ALA A 32 -10.58 16.55 -6.66
C ALA A 32 -11.30 15.20 -6.88
N MET A 33 -11.35 14.70 -8.13
CA MET A 33 -11.86 13.38 -8.48
C MET A 33 -10.87 12.24 -8.22
N GLY A 34 -9.64 12.55 -7.78
CA GLY A 34 -8.63 11.58 -7.35
C GLY A 34 -8.91 10.95 -5.99
N SER A 35 -9.91 11.45 -5.25
CA SER A 35 -10.35 10.93 -3.97
C SER A 35 -11.77 10.37 -4.11
N GLU A 36 -12.00 9.14 -3.64
CA GLU A 36 -13.28 8.43 -3.63
C GLU A 36 -13.70 7.69 -4.91
N ARG A 37 -12.83 6.80 -5.42
CA ARG A 37 -13.37 5.55 -5.97
C ARG A 37 -13.70 4.64 -4.80
N THR A 38 -14.98 4.51 -4.43
CA THR A 38 -15.45 3.34 -3.67
C THR A 38 -15.19 2.10 -4.54
N PRO A 39 -14.19 1.27 -4.20
CA PRO A 39 -13.82 0.13 -5.02
C PRO A 39 -14.91 -0.94 -4.88
N VAL A 40 -15.37 -1.51 -5.99
CA VAL A 40 -16.29 -2.66 -5.96
C VAL A 40 -15.47 -3.83 -5.43
N ALA A 41 -15.79 -4.30 -4.22
CA ALA A 41 -14.96 -5.16 -3.38
C ALA A 41 -14.47 -6.51 -3.99
N GLY A 42 -14.80 -6.83 -5.24
CA GLY A 42 -14.30 -8.02 -5.96
C GLY A 42 -13.34 -7.74 -7.12
N MET A 43 -13.22 -6.50 -7.63
CA MET A 43 -12.38 -6.22 -8.81
C MET A 43 -10.99 -5.67 -8.46
N ASP A 44 -10.84 -5.12 -7.25
CA ASP A 44 -9.63 -4.42 -6.81
C ASP A 44 -8.60 -5.32 -6.09
N ALA A 45 -9.02 -6.51 -5.64
CA ALA A 45 -8.19 -7.45 -4.88
C ALA A 45 -8.37 -8.89 -5.41
N PRO A 46 -7.78 -9.25 -6.58
CA PRO A 46 -8.01 -10.54 -7.23
C PRO A 46 -7.57 -11.76 -6.40
N TRP A 47 -6.77 -11.58 -5.35
CA TRP A 47 -6.33 -12.64 -4.43
C TRP A 47 -7.31 -12.86 -3.26
N ALA A 48 -8.29 -11.97 -3.05
CA ALA A 48 -9.11 -11.96 -1.84
C ALA A 48 -9.96 -13.23 -1.71
N ASP A 49 -10.56 -13.69 -2.81
CA ASP A 49 -11.35 -14.93 -2.83
C ASP A 49 -10.52 -16.15 -2.43
N ASP A 50 -9.25 -16.22 -2.88
CA ASP A 50 -8.36 -17.31 -2.48
C ASP A 50 -7.98 -17.20 -0.98
N VAL A 51 -7.81 -16.00 -0.43
CA VAL A 51 -7.55 -15.81 1.01
C VAL A 51 -8.76 -16.23 1.86
N VAL A 52 -9.98 -15.92 1.42
CA VAL A 52 -11.21 -16.39 2.08
C VAL A 52 -11.29 -17.92 2.02
N ALA A 53 -10.98 -18.52 0.87
CA ALA A 53 -10.98 -19.98 0.73
C ALA A 53 -9.89 -20.68 1.57
N VAL A 54 -8.78 -19.99 1.89
CA VAL A 54 -7.82 -20.48 2.91
C VAL A 54 -8.49 -20.59 4.29
N ASP A 55 -9.25 -19.57 4.67
CA ASP A 55 -9.92 -19.52 5.98
C ASP A 55 -11.04 -20.56 6.10
N GLU A 56 -11.78 -20.77 5.03
CA GLU A 56 -12.79 -21.84 4.94
C GLU A 56 -12.14 -23.22 5.09
N ALA A 57 -11.01 -23.46 4.43
CA ALA A 57 -10.27 -24.72 4.56
C ALA A 57 -9.71 -24.92 5.99
N LEU A 58 -9.20 -23.85 6.62
CA LEU A 58 -8.76 -23.89 8.02
C LEU A 58 -9.93 -24.20 8.97
N ALA A 59 -11.10 -23.59 8.76
CA ALA A 59 -12.31 -23.87 9.54
C ALA A 59 -12.78 -25.32 9.39
N ALA A 60 -12.63 -25.89 8.19
CA ALA A 60 -12.89 -27.30 7.91
C ALA A 60 -11.78 -28.25 8.43
N LYS A 61 -10.70 -27.72 9.00
CA LYS A 61 -9.49 -28.45 9.43
C LYS A 61 -8.79 -29.20 8.29
N ASP A 62 -8.98 -28.76 7.05
CA ASP A 62 -8.29 -29.29 5.88
C ASP A 62 -7.02 -28.47 5.60
N LEU A 63 -5.93 -28.84 6.28
CA LEU A 63 -4.62 -28.18 6.11
C LEU A 63 -4.04 -28.35 4.70
N THR A 64 -4.38 -29.43 3.99
CA THR A 64 -3.90 -29.67 2.64
C THR A 64 -4.57 -28.69 1.67
N ALA A 65 -5.89 -28.55 1.76
CA ALA A 65 -6.63 -27.57 0.99
C ALA A 65 -6.17 -26.14 1.33
N ALA A 66 -6.01 -25.82 2.63
CA ALA A 66 -5.54 -24.49 3.05
C ALA A 66 -4.17 -24.14 2.45
N ARG A 67 -3.20 -25.06 2.46
CA ARG A 67 -1.88 -24.85 1.84
C ARG A 67 -1.95 -24.69 0.33
N TRP A 68 -2.78 -25.48 -0.33
CA TRP A 68 -2.93 -25.40 -1.78
C TRP A 68 -3.58 -24.08 -2.21
N THR A 69 -4.64 -23.66 -1.52
CA THR A 69 -5.30 -22.37 -1.77
C THR A 69 -4.37 -21.20 -1.44
N LEU A 70 -3.58 -21.28 -0.37
CA LEU A 70 -2.54 -20.29 -0.08
C LEU A 70 -1.50 -20.20 -1.20
N GLN A 71 -1.15 -21.34 -1.83
CA GLN A 71 -0.25 -21.35 -2.99
C GLN A 71 -0.81 -20.54 -4.16
N ARG A 72 -2.10 -20.73 -4.44
CA ARG A 72 -2.83 -19.99 -5.47
C ARG A 72 -2.93 -18.50 -5.14
N ALA A 73 -3.39 -18.15 -3.92
CA ALA A 73 -3.53 -16.78 -3.45
C ALA A 73 -2.24 -15.98 -3.63
N TYR A 74 -1.11 -16.57 -3.26
CA TYR A 74 0.20 -15.94 -3.44
C TYR A 74 0.56 -15.74 -4.91
N GLY A 75 0.28 -16.70 -5.78
CA GLY A 75 0.53 -16.55 -7.22
C GLY A 75 -0.25 -15.36 -7.79
N VAL A 76 -1.53 -15.27 -7.43
CA VAL A 76 -2.41 -14.17 -7.86
C VAL A 76 -1.97 -12.83 -7.27
N ALA A 77 -1.69 -12.77 -5.97
CA ALA A 77 -1.16 -11.57 -5.31
C ALA A 77 0.18 -11.12 -5.92
N LEU A 78 1.08 -12.07 -6.20
CA LEU A 78 2.36 -11.78 -6.83
C LEU A 78 2.17 -11.19 -8.25
N GLY A 79 1.21 -11.73 -9.01
CA GLY A 79 0.85 -11.24 -10.35
C GLY A 79 0.18 -9.86 -10.34
N SER A 80 -0.61 -9.54 -9.31
CA SER A 80 -1.30 -8.25 -9.17
C SER A 80 -0.34 -7.05 -9.08
N ARG A 81 0.89 -7.32 -8.65
CA ARG A 81 1.92 -6.35 -8.32
C ARG A 81 1.57 -5.35 -7.21
N ARG A 82 0.54 -5.63 -6.41
CA ARG A 82 0.06 -4.82 -5.29
C ARG A 82 0.72 -5.23 -3.97
N TRP A 83 0.93 -4.28 -3.06
CA TRP A 83 1.52 -4.58 -1.75
C TRP A 83 0.48 -5.21 -0.83
N GLU A 84 -0.78 -4.81 -0.97
CA GLU A 84 -1.94 -5.26 -0.19
C GLU A 84 -2.06 -6.79 -0.26
N GLY A 85 -2.04 -7.36 -1.46
CA GLY A 85 -2.15 -8.81 -1.61
C GLY A 85 -1.00 -9.60 -1.01
N MET A 86 0.19 -9.00 -0.94
CA MET A 86 1.30 -9.64 -0.26
C MET A 86 1.18 -9.56 1.27
N ILE A 87 0.50 -8.54 1.82
CA ILE A 87 0.14 -8.50 3.25
C ILE A 87 -0.91 -9.57 3.54
N ASP A 88 -2.01 -9.59 2.80
CA ASP A 88 -3.14 -10.52 3.05
C ASP A 88 -2.69 -11.99 2.96
N VAL A 89 -1.85 -12.32 1.97
CA VAL A 89 -1.28 -13.66 1.84
C VAL A 89 -0.28 -13.97 2.94
N GLY A 90 0.48 -12.97 3.41
CA GLY A 90 1.36 -13.14 4.57
C GLY A 90 0.57 -13.47 5.84
N ASP A 91 -0.51 -12.73 6.09
CA ASP A 91 -1.40 -12.95 7.24
C ASP A 91 -2.09 -14.32 7.17
N ALA A 92 -2.52 -14.74 5.98
CA ALA A 92 -3.03 -16.10 5.74
C ALA A 92 -1.95 -17.18 6.01
N ALA A 93 -0.71 -16.94 5.60
CA ALA A 93 0.40 -17.85 5.88
C ALA A 93 0.71 -17.97 7.37
N VAL A 94 0.64 -16.87 8.14
CA VAL A 94 0.77 -16.89 9.60
C VAL A 94 -0.30 -17.78 10.24
N ARG A 95 -1.56 -17.67 9.79
CA ARG A 95 -2.68 -18.48 10.31
C ARG A 95 -2.50 -19.98 10.06
N ILE A 96 -1.86 -20.36 8.95
CA ILE A 96 -1.50 -21.76 8.64
C ILE A 96 -0.23 -22.21 9.40
N GLY A 97 0.53 -21.29 9.98
CA GLY A 97 1.83 -21.55 10.60
C GLY A 97 3.00 -21.67 9.61
N ASP A 98 2.84 -21.15 8.38
CA ASP A 98 3.89 -21.12 7.38
C ASP A 98 4.73 -19.83 7.49
N VAL A 99 5.59 -19.81 8.51
CA VAL A 99 6.46 -18.65 8.83
C VAL A 99 7.37 -18.24 7.67
N PRO A 100 8.08 -19.16 6.97
CA PRO A 100 8.91 -18.77 5.83
C PRO A 100 8.13 -18.07 4.72
N ARG A 101 6.91 -18.54 4.46
CA ARG A 101 6.00 -17.96 3.47
C ARG A 101 5.52 -16.57 3.87
N ALA A 102 5.10 -16.39 5.13
CA ALA A 102 4.70 -15.11 5.67
C ALA A 102 5.82 -14.07 5.53
N ARG A 103 7.05 -14.45 5.94
CA ARG A 103 8.24 -13.61 5.81
C ARG A 103 8.49 -13.16 4.36
N ASN A 104 8.44 -14.10 3.42
CA ASN A 104 8.62 -13.79 2.00
C ASN A 104 7.55 -12.85 1.46
N ALA A 105 6.30 -13.04 1.91
CA ALA A 105 5.18 -12.19 1.51
C ALA A 105 5.36 -10.76 2.03
N TYR A 106 5.71 -10.57 3.31
CA TYR A 106 5.95 -9.23 3.86
C TYR A 106 7.16 -8.52 3.25
N LEU A 107 8.23 -9.25 2.91
CA LEU A 107 9.37 -8.69 2.16
C LEU A 107 8.95 -8.21 0.75
N ALA A 108 8.13 -8.99 0.05
CA ALA A 108 7.58 -8.57 -1.23
C ALA A 108 6.64 -7.36 -1.07
N ALA A 109 5.85 -7.31 0.01
CA ALA A 109 4.96 -6.19 0.31
C ALA A 109 5.74 -4.89 0.48
N VAL A 110 6.79 -4.85 1.31
CA VAL A 110 7.59 -3.62 1.50
C VAL A 110 8.32 -3.19 0.23
N PHE A 111 8.82 -4.14 -0.57
CA PHE A 111 9.45 -3.81 -1.85
C PHE A 111 8.46 -3.15 -2.82
N ARG A 112 7.24 -3.68 -2.90
CA ARG A 112 6.16 -3.11 -3.71
C ARG A 112 5.69 -1.76 -3.17
N ALA A 113 5.52 -1.64 -1.86
CA ALA A 113 5.15 -0.40 -1.21
C ALA A 113 6.16 0.71 -1.52
N ARG A 114 7.46 0.42 -1.44
CA ARG A 114 8.53 1.37 -1.84
C ARG A 114 8.39 1.80 -3.30
N THR A 115 8.21 0.84 -4.21
CA THR A 115 8.06 1.12 -5.66
C THR A 115 6.83 1.98 -5.94
N GLN A 116 5.74 1.75 -5.21
CA GLN A 116 4.48 2.49 -5.32
C GLN A 116 4.45 3.77 -4.48
N ARG A 117 5.55 4.10 -3.77
CA ARG A 117 5.66 5.20 -2.81
C ARG A 117 4.56 5.18 -1.73
N SER A 118 4.13 3.99 -1.32
CA SER A 118 3.10 3.78 -0.30
C SER A 118 3.74 3.73 1.10
N LEU A 119 3.62 4.84 1.83
CA LEU A 119 4.00 4.87 3.26
C LEU A 119 3.20 3.84 4.06
N GLU A 120 1.90 3.75 3.80
CA GLU A 120 1.00 2.81 4.48
C GLU A 120 1.44 1.36 4.29
N GLY A 121 1.79 0.98 3.06
CA GLY A 121 2.27 -0.37 2.78
C GLY A 121 3.57 -0.72 3.51
N ALA A 122 4.48 0.25 3.68
CA ALA A 122 5.70 0.06 4.45
C ALA A 122 5.43 -0.07 5.96
N LEU A 123 4.50 0.73 6.51
CA LEU A 123 4.09 0.63 7.91
C LEU A 123 3.37 -0.70 8.20
N ARG A 124 2.46 -1.14 7.33
CA ARG A 124 1.78 -2.43 7.45
C ARG A 124 2.75 -3.61 7.39
N ALA A 125 3.71 -3.57 6.48
CA ALA A 125 4.77 -4.60 6.41
C ALA A 125 5.66 -4.61 7.67
N ALA A 126 5.95 -3.44 8.25
CA ALA A 126 6.70 -3.33 9.50
C ALA A 126 5.95 -3.99 10.66
N GLU A 127 4.67 -3.65 10.82
CA GLU A 127 3.82 -4.21 11.87
C GLU A 127 3.66 -5.73 11.73
N ALA A 128 3.42 -6.21 10.51
CA ALA A 128 3.25 -7.64 10.24
C ALA A 128 4.53 -8.43 10.49
N SER A 129 5.69 -7.91 10.07
CA SER A 129 7.00 -8.52 10.34
C SER A 129 7.32 -8.54 11.85
N ALA A 130 6.97 -7.47 12.57
CA ALA A 130 7.13 -7.44 14.02
C ALA A 130 6.20 -8.43 14.72
N GLY A 131 4.98 -8.62 14.22
CA GLY A 131 4.04 -9.65 14.68
C GLY A 131 4.59 -11.07 14.52
N LEU A 132 5.41 -11.32 13.49
CA LEU A 132 6.12 -12.58 13.28
C LEU A 132 7.32 -12.77 14.22
N GLY A 133 7.71 -11.73 14.98
CA GLY A 133 8.95 -11.70 15.76
C GLY A 133 10.19 -11.34 14.96
N ASP A 134 10.04 -10.97 13.69
CA ASP A 134 11.12 -10.66 12.77
C ASP A 134 11.57 -9.21 12.87
N ARG A 135 12.23 -8.89 14.00
CA ARG A 135 12.69 -7.53 14.31
C ARG A 135 13.56 -6.91 13.21
N PRO A 136 14.57 -7.61 12.63
CA PRO A 136 15.41 -7.02 11.60
C PRO A 136 14.62 -6.58 10.36
N VAL A 137 13.60 -7.36 9.96
CA VAL A 137 12.75 -7.00 8.81
C VAL A 137 11.81 -5.87 9.17
N ALA A 138 11.22 -5.86 10.38
CA ALA A 138 10.39 -4.76 10.85
C ALA A 138 11.14 -3.42 10.85
N GLU A 139 12.38 -3.40 11.35
CA GLU A 139 13.23 -2.21 11.33
C GLU A 139 13.57 -1.75 9.91
N GLN A 140 13.83 -2.68 9.00
CA GLN A 140 14.06 -2.34 7.60
C GLN A 140 12.81 -1.72 6.96
N CYS A 141 11.61 -2.22 7.27
CA CYS A 141 10.36 -1.65 6.79
C CYS A 141 10.14 -0.23 7.35
N LEU A 142 10.46 0.00 8.63
CA LEU A 142 10.43 1.34 9.23
C LEU A 142 11.40 2.30 8.53
N ARG A 143 12.63 1.86 8.20
CA ARG A 143 13.58 2.69 7.43
C ARG A 143 13.00 3.09 6.06
N VAL A 144 12.39 2.14 5.35
CA VAL A 144 11.70 2.44 4.08
C VAL A 144 10.55 3.44 4.31
N ALA A 145 9.78 3.29 5.38
CA ALA A 145 8.72 4.23 5.71
C ALA A 145 9.25 5.64 6.02
N GLN A 146 10.38 5.76 6.73
CA GLN A 146 11.07 7.04 6.96
C GLN A 146 11.51 7.69 5.64
N GLU A 147 12.15 6.92 4.75
CA GLU A 147 12.56 7.40 3.42
C GLU A 147 11.36 7.91 2.61
N LEU A 148 10.23 7.22 2.67
CA LEU A 148 9.00 7.61 1.96
C LEU A 148 8.33 8.84 2.58
N GLY A 149 8.40 9.01 3.90
CA GLY A 149 7.91 10.20 4.61
C GLY A 149 8.71 11.46 4.29
N GLY A 150 10.02 11.31 4.01
CA GLY A 150 10.87 12.44 3.62
C GLY A 150 10.87 13.55 4.67
N HIS A 151 10.38 14.74 4.29
CA HIS A 151 10.28 15.89 5.19
C HIS A 151 8.86 16.15 5.69
N ASP A 152 7.88 15.28 5.37
CA ASP A 152 6.52 15.43 5.88
C ASP A 152 6.48 15.11 7.39
N PRO A 153 6.23 16.11 8.26
CA PRO A 153 6.20 15.89 9.69
C PRO A 153 5.12 14.88 10.09
N GLY A 154 3.97 14.86 9.41
CA GLY A 154 2.88 13.95 9.74
C GLY A 154 3.22 12.49 9.42
N ALA A 155 3.87 12.23 8.28
CA ALA A 155 4.42 10.92 7.97
C ALA A 155 5.47 10.47 8.99
N LEU A 156 6.43 11.35 9.33
CA LEU A 156 7.49 11.01 10.29
C LEU A 156 6.95 10.74 11.70
N THR A 157 5.95 11.50 12.15
CA THR A 157 5.25 11.22 13.41
C THR A 157 4.62 9.83 13.40
N ARG A 158 3.89 9.46 12.33
CA ARG A 158 3.30 8.11 12.21
C ARG A 158 4.33 7.00 12.26
N VAL A 159 5.49 7.20 11.61
CA VAL A 159 6.59 6.23 11.65
C VAL A 159 7.18 6.11 13.06
N GLY A 160 7.40 7.25 13.73
CA GLY A 160 7.87 7.29 15.11
C GLY A 160 6.92 6.61 16.10
N ASP A 161 5.62 6.90 15.98
CA ASP A 161 4.58 6.30 16.81
C ASP A 161 4.55 4.77 16.64
N LEU A 162 4.65 4.27 15.41
CA LEU A 162 4.70 2.83 15.17
C LEU A 162 6.00 2.23 15.74
N ALA A 163 7.15 2.86 15.49
CA ALA A 163 8.43 2.38 16.02
C ALA A 163 8.41 2.26 17.55
N GLN A 164 7.85 3.26 18.24
CA GLN A 164 7.69 3.24 19.70
C GLN A 164 6.79 2.08 20.14
N ARG A 165 5.60 1.91 19.53
CA ARG A 165 4.70 0.80 19.86
C ARG A 165 5.36 -0.57 19.69
N LEU A 166 6.16 -0.74 18.64
CA LEU A 166 6.88 -2.00 18.37
C LEU A 166 8.00 -2.23 19.40
N ALA A 167 8.72 -1.18 19.79
CA ALA A 167 9.72 -1.26 20.85
C ALA A 167 9.10 -1.66 22.20
N ASP A 168 8.00 -1.02 22.59
CA ASP A 168 7.27 -1.30 23.83
C ASP A 168 6.77 -2.76 23.87
N ARG A 169 6.20 -3.23 22.75
CA ARG A 169 5.77 -4.63 22.60
C ARG A 169 6.93 -5.61 22.75
N SER A 170 8.08 -5.29 22.15
CA SER A 170 9.27 -6.14 22.23
C SER A 170 9.86 -6.22 23.64
N ALA A 171 9.81 -5.11 24.38
CA ALA A 171 10.24 -5.05 25.77
C ALA A 171 9.31 -5.88 26.66
N ALA A 172 7.99 -5.75 26.48
CA ALA A 172 7.00 -6.55 27.20
C ALA A 172 7.18 -8.06 26.94
N ALA A 173 7.43 -8.46 25.69
CA ALA A 173 7.65 -9.86 25.33
C ALA A 173 8.95 -10.45 25.91
N GLY A 174 10.01 -9.64 26.08
CA GLY A 174 11.26 -10.07 26.71
C GLY A 174 11.22 -10.12 28.24
N MET A 175 10.17 -9.59 28.86
CA MET A 175 10.00 -9.53 30.33
C MET A 175 9.19 -10.72 30.89
N LEU A 176 8.62 -11.56 30.02
CA LEU A 176 7.94 -12.79 30.40
C LEU A 176 8.98 -13.90 30.66
N PRO A 177 9.03 -14.49 31.87
CA PRO A 177 10.03 -15.48 32.29
C PRO A 177 9.88 -16.85 31.62
#